data_AF-A0A924IJ14-F1
#
_entry.id   AF-A0A924IJ14-F1
#
_cell.length_a   1.000
_cell.length_b   1.000
_cell.length_c   1.000
_cell.angle_alpha   90.00
_cell.angle_beta   90.00
_cell.angle_gamma   90.00
#
_symmetry.space_group_name_H-M   'P 1'
#
loop_
_entity.id
_entity.type
_entity.pdbx_description
1 polymer ?
#
loop_
_entity_poly.entity_id
_entity_poly.type
_entity_poly.pdbx_seq_one_letter_code
_entity_poly.pdbx_strand_id
1 'polypeptide(L)'
;MSIQNGVLGDDHTLPAALIIVCALASFNFLMNELTYRFSWFEKLIIGQPEVIILNGKVHKRVLKKEKITETELFEALREHEVMKTEDVKCAILETDGKISVIKYGHNN
;
A
#
# COMPACT_ATOMS: atom_id res chain seq x y z
N MET A 1 -43.61 -23.15 8.83
CA MET A 1 -42.36 -22.77 8.15
C MET A 1 -42.76 -21.73 7.11
N SER A 2 -42.82 -20.46 7.53
CA SER A 2 -43.55 -19.41 6.80
C SER A 2 -42.89 -18.05 6.96
N ILE A 3 -41.55 -18.01 6.97
CA ILE A 3 -40.78 -16.77 7.06
C ILE A 3 -39.54 -16.85 6.15
N GLN A 4 -39.72 -17.06 4.83
CA GLN A 4 -38.57 -16.97 3.92
C GLN A 4 -38.85 -16.56 2.47
N ASN A 5 -40.07 -16.22 2.07
CA ASN A 5 -40.36 -15.94 0.65
C ASN A 5 -40.79 -14.50 0.33
N GLY A 6 -40.74 -13.58 1.30
CA GLY A 6 -41.15 -12.18 1.10
C GLY A 6 -40.06 -11.23 0.57
N VAL A 7 -38.81 -11.69 0.44
CA VAL A 7 -37.68 -10.85 -0.01
C VAL A 7 -37.48 -10.91 -1.54
N LEU A 8 -38.21 -11.77 -2.26
CA LEU A 8 -38.02 -11.99 -3.70
C LEU A 8 -39.23 -11.61 -4.57
N GLY A 9 -40.20 -10.88 -4.02
CA GLY A 9 -41.46 -10.53 -4.71
C GLY A 9 -41.79 -9.05 -4.65
N ASP A 10 -40.80 -8.16 -4.71
CA ASP A 10 -41.03 -6.72 -4.63
C ASP A 10 -40.49 -6.04 -5.90
N ASP A 11 -41.40 -5.50 -6.70
CA ASP A 11 -41.15 -4.72 -7.93
C ASP A 11 -40.29 -3.46 -7.66
N HIS A 12 -39.94 -3.22 -6.39
CA HIS A 12 -39.02 -2.20 -5.90
C HIS A 12 -37.55 -2.63 -5.90
N THR A 13 -37.24 -3.91 -6.16
CA THR A 13 -35.85 -4.41 -6.20
C THR A 13 -35.07 -3.87 -7.40
N LEU A 14 -35.73 -3.71 -8.56
CA LEU A 14 -35.10 -3.15 -9.76
C LEU A 14 -34.73 -1.66 -9.59
N PRO A 15 -35.65 -0.76 -9.13
CA PRO A 15 -35.28 0.61 -8.77
C PRO A 15 -34.23 0.68 -7.65
N ALA A 16 -34.34 -0.16 -6.62
CA ALA A 16 -33.38 -0.17 -5.51
C ALA A 16 -31.97 -0.58 -5.97
N ALA A 17 -31.87 -1.62 -6.81
CA ALA A 17 -30.60 -2.02 -7.42
C ALA A 17 -30.01 -0.90 -8.28
N LEU A 18 -30.85 -0.20 -9.05
CA LEU A 18 -30.43 0.91 -9.90
C LEU A 18 -29.93 2.10 -9.06
N ILE A 19 -30.59 2.40 -7.94
CA ILE A 19 -30.14 3.42 -6.97
C ILE A 19 -28.76 3.05 -6.39
N ILE A 20 -28.56 1.79 -6.00
CA ILE A 20 -27.27 1.33 -5.45
C ILE A 20 -26.16 1.44 -6.51
N VAL A 21 -26.42 1.00 -7.74
CA VAL A 21 -25.46 1.10 -8.85
C VAL A 21 -25.12 2.57 -9.14
N CYS A 22 -26.12 3.45 -9.21
CA CYS A 22 -25.89 4.88 -9.41
C CYS A 22 -25.13 5.53 -8.25
N ALA A 23 -25.44 5.16 -7.01
CA ALA A 23 -24.74 5.66 -5.83
C ALA A 23 -23.28 5.22 -5.82
N LEU A 24 -22.99 3.94 -6.10
CA LEU A 24 -21.64 3.42 -6.21
C LEU A 24 -20.87 4.05 -7.38
N ALA A 25 -21.50 4.19 -8.55
CA ALA A 25 -20.88 4.84 -9.71
C ALA A 25 -20.54 6.30 -9.42
N SER A 26 -21.47 7.03 -8.80
CA SER A 26 -21.26 8.43 -8.40
C SER A 26 -20.17 8.56 -7.34
N PHE A 27 -20.14 7.65 -6.36
CA PHE A 27 -19.12 7.62 -5.32
C PHE A 27 -17.73 7.32 -5.89
N ASN A 28 -17.61 6.31 -6.77
CA ASN A 28 -16.35 6.00 -7.44
C ASN A 28 -15.89 7.14 -8.34
N PHE A 29 -16.80 7.77 -9.09
CA PHE A 29 -16.47 8.93 -9.92
C PHE A 29 -15.99 10.11 -9.07
N LEU A 30 -16.68 10.39 -7.96
CA LEU A 30 -16.28 11.44 -7.01
C LEU A 30 -14.91 11.14 -6.40
N MET A 31 -14.66 9.91 -5.96
CA MET A 31 -13.37 9.51 -5.40
C MET A 31 -12.24 9.59 -6.45
N ASN A 32 -12.52 9.20 -7.69
CA ASN A 32 -11.56 9.29 -8.79
C ASN A 32 -11.21 10.75 -9.11
N GLU A 33 -12.19 11.63 -9.21
CA GLU A 33 -11.99 13.06 -9.43
C GLU A 33 -11.26 13.72 -8.25
N LEU A 34 -11.59 13.33 -7.02
CA LEU A 34 -10.94 13.85 -5.82
C LEU A 34 -9.47 13.43 -5.75
N THR A 35 -9.17 12.17 -6.09
CA THR A 35 -7.80 11.66 -6.17
C THR A 35 -7.01 12.36 -7.28
N TYR A 36 -7.61 12.54 -8.46
CA TYR A 36 -6.99 13.23 -9.59
C TYR A 36 -6.68 14.71 -9.28
N ARG A 37 -7.62 15.40 -8.62
CA ARG A 37 -7.48 16.82 -8.26
C ARG A 37 -6.52 17.04 -7.10
N PHE A 38 -6.36 16.05 -6.22
CA PHE A 38 -5.52 16.13 -5.03
C PHE A 38 -4.47 15.02 -5.02
N SER A 39 -3.48 15.10 -5.91
CA SER A 39 -2.33 14.19 -5.95
C SER A 39 -1.54 14.12 -4.64
N TRP A 40 -1.69 15.12 -3.75
CA TRP A 40 -1.13 15.07 -2.39
C TRP A 40 -1.87 14.09 -1.46
N PHE A 41 -3.17 13.87 -1.70
CA PHE A 41 -4.01 12.95 -0.94
C PHE A 41 -3.70 11.50 -1.29
N GLU A 42 -3.40 11.22 -2.57
CA GLU A 42 -2.87 9.93 -3.03
C GLU A 42 -1.58 9.56 -2.28
N LYS A 43 -0.64 10.51 -2.16
CA LYS A 43 0.61 10.31 -1.41
C LYS A 43 0.40 10.11 0.09
N LEU A 44 -0.65 10.70 0.66
CA LEU A 44 -0.97 10.56 2.08
C LEU A 44 -1.68 9.23 2.37
N ILE A 45 -2.54 8.76 1.47
CA ILE A 45 -3.32 7.53 1.61
C ILE A 45 -2.49 6.29 1.24
N ILE A 46 -1.80 6.33 0.10
CA ILE A 46 -1.06 5.19 -0.44
C ILE A 46 0.37 5.18 0.11
N GLY A 47 0.91 6.32 0.54
CA GLY A 47 2.33 6.45 0.86
C GLY A 47 3.19 6.59 -0.40
N GLN A 48 4.47 6.84 -0.23
CA GLN A 48 5.43 6.83 -1.34
C GLN A 48 6.61 5.92 -0.97
N PRO A 49 7.14 5.14 -1.93
CA PRO A 49 8.31 4.33 -1.66
C PRO A 49 9.50 5.24 -1.31
N GLU A 50 10.21 4.92 -0.23
CA GLU A 50 11.30 5.75 0.29
C GLU A 50 12.59 4.94 0.46
N VAL A 51 13.72 5.50 0.02
CA VAL A 51 15.01 4.81 0.08
C VAL A 51 15.54 4.81 1.52
N ILE A 52 15.58 3.64 2.16
CA ILE A 52 16.08 3.48 3.53
C ILE A 52 17.60 3.26 3.53
N ILE A 53 18.16 2.53 2.55
CA ILE A 53 19.60 2.29 2.44
C ILE A 53 20.07 2.67 1.05
N LEU A 54 21.18 3.40 0.95
CA LEU A 54 21.84 3.71 -0.32
C LEU A 54 23.35 3.52 -0.17
N ASN A 55 23.94 2.68 -1.01
CA ASN A 55 25.37 2.35 -0.99
C ASN A 55 25.88 2.00 0.42
N GLY A 56 25.15 1.11 1.08
CA GLY A 56 25.38 0.66 2.45
C GLY A 56 25.18 1.67 3.58
N LYS A 57 24.77 2.90 3.27
CA LYS A 57 24.45 3.91 4.28
C LYS A 57 22.95 3.92 4.59
N VAL A 58 22.62 3.74 5.87
CA VAL A 58 21.25 3.79 6.37
C VAL A 58 20.79 5.23 6.57
N HIS A 59 19.68 5.61 5.94
CA HIS A 59 19.01 6.89 6.13
C HIS A 59 18.14 6.87 7.38
N LYS A 60 18.75 7.11 8.55
CA LYS A 60 18.04 7.11 9.85
C LYS A 60 16.85 8.08 9.93
N ARG A 61 16.86 9.14 9.12
CA ARG A 61 15.72 10.08 9.02
C ARG A 61 14.46 9.39 8.50
N VAL A 62 14.61 8.52 7.49
CA VAL A 62 13.51 7.75 6.90
C VAL A 62 12.98 6.75 7.90
N LEU A 63 13.87 5.99 8.56
CA LEU A 63 13.49 5.08 9.64
C LEU A 63 12.67 5.76 10.73
N LYS A 64 13.08 6.95 11.19
CA LYS A 64 12.36 7.70 12.21
C LYS A 64 11.00 8.23 11.71
N LYS A 65 10.91 8.64 10.46
CA LYS A 65 9.68 9.13 9.83
C LYS A 65 8.65 8.01 9.70
N GLU A 66 9.10 6.85 9.25
CA GLU A 66 8.27 5.66 8.99
C GLU A 66 8.14 4.75 10.23
N LYS A 67 8.71 5.17 11.37
CA LYS A 67 8.70 4.45 12.66
C LYS A 67 9.27 3.02 12.58
N ILE A 68 10.21 2.79 11.67
CA ILE A 68 10.91 1.51 11.53
C ILE A 68 12.11 1.50 12.47
N THR A 69 12.19 0.45 13.28
CA THR A 69 13.32 0.21 14.18
C THR A 69 14.52 -0.36 13.44
N GLU A 70 15.72 -0.19 13.98
CA GLU A 70 16.91 -0.82 13.40
C GLU A 70 16.77 -2.36 13.38
N THR A 71 16.11 -2.95 14.39
CA THR A 71 15.82 -4.39 14.45
C THR A 71 14.98 -4.86 13.27
N GLU A 72 13.86 -4.19 12.97
CA GLU A 72 13.00 -4.54 11.83
C GLU A 72 13.73 -4.39 10.50
N LEU A 73 14.56 -3.34 10.35
CA LEU A 73 15.40 -3.18 9.16
C LEU A 73 16.36 -4.37 9.00
N PHE A 74 17.07 -4.75 10.07
CA PHE A 74 18.00 -5.88 10.02
C PHE A 74 17.29 -7.22 9.84
N GLU A 75 16.08 -7.40 10.36
CA GLU A 75 15.23 -8.56 10.09
C GLU A 75 14.90 -8.67 8.60
N ALA A 76 14.42 -7.59 7.99
CA ALA A 76 14.11 -7.57 6.57
C ALA A 76 15.35 -7.78 5.69
N LEU A 77 16.53 -7.27 6.09
CA LEU A 77 17.78 -7.56 5.39
C LEU A 77 18.15 -9.05 5.48
N ARG A 78 17.97 -9.68 6.63
CA ARG A 78 18.22 -11.12 6.80
C ARG A 78 17.29 -11.99 5.96
N GLU A 79 16.03 -11.60 5.80
CA GLU A 79 15.10 -12.28 4.88
C GLU A 79 15.60 -12.26 3.42
N HIS A 80 16.37 -11.24 3.05
CA HIS A 80 17.01 -11.11 1.75
C HIS A 80 18.44 -11.67 1.71
N GLU A 81 18.82 -12.48 2.70
CA GLU A 81 20.16 -13.09 2.84
C GLU A 81 21.29 -12.04 2.92
N VAL A 82 20.99 -10.87 3.49
CA VAL A 82 21.96 -9.79 3.71
C VAL A 82 22.26 -9.65 5.20
N MET A 83 23.53 -9.84 5.57
CA MET A 83 23.99 -9.72 6.96
C MET A 83 24.53 -8.33 7.30
N LYS A 84 25.03 -7.60 6.30
CA LYS A 84 25.63 -6.28 6.48
C LYS A 84 24.97 -5.28 5.55
N THR A 85 24.74 -4.08 6.05
CA THR A 85 24.21 -2.99 5.23
C THR A 85 25.16 -2.65 4.08
N GLU A 86 26.47 -2.82 4.26
CA GLU A 86 27.53 -2.58 3.26
C GLU A 86 27.32 -3.34 1.94
N ASP A 87 26.69 -4.52 1.99
CA ASP A 87 26.42 -5.35 0.81
C ASP A 87 25.17 -4.88 0.03
N VAL A 88 24.46 -3.88 0.56
CA VAL A 88 23.23 -3.31 -0.02
C VAL A 88 23.58 -2.11 -0.89
N LYS A 89 23.27 -2.22 -2.19
CA LYS A 89 23.32 -1.10 -3.12
C LYS A 89 22.16 -0.14 -2.88
N CYS A 90 20.95 -0.66 -2.72
CA CYS A 90 19.75 0.12 -2.45
C CYS A 90 18.74 -0.72 -1.65
N ALA A 91 18.12 -0.16 -0.61
CA ALA A 91 16.93 -0.72 0.01
C ALA A 91 15.80 0.31 0.03
N ILE A 92 14.61 -0.10 -0.37
CA ILE A 92 13.43 0.75 -0.56
C ILE A 92 12.33 0.24 0.37
N LEU A 93 11.74 1.14 1.16
CA LEU A 93 10.48 0.88 1.85
C LEU A 93 9.36 1.03 0.83
N GLU A 94 8.62 -0.04 0.57
CA GLU A 94 7.43 -0.02 -0.27
C GLU A 94 6.23 0.51 0.51
N THR A 95 5.19 0.92 -0.22
CA THR A 95 3.94 1.46 0.35
C THR A 95 3.16 0.45 1.18
N ASP A 96 3.42 -0.85 0.99
CA ASP A 96 2.82 -1.93 1.79
C ASP A 96 3.62 -2.27 3.06
N GLY A 97 4.70 -1.52 3.34
CA GLY A 97 5.57 -1.70 4.49
C GLY A 97 6.67 -2.74 4.30
N LYS A 98 6.75 -3.39 3.14
CA LYS A 98 7.85 -4.32 2.84
C LYS A 98 9.11 -3.57 2.44
N ILE A 99 10.26 -4.21 2.64
CA ILE A 99 11.56 -3.65 2.26
C ILE A 99 12.10 -4.46 1.07
N SER A 100 12.20 -3.80 -0.08
CA SER A 100 12.86 -4.33 -1.27
C SER A 100 14.37 -4.09 -1.17
N VAL A 101 15.19 -5.13 -1.39
CA VAL A 101 16.66 -5.04 -1.26
C VAL A 101 17.36 -5.34 -2.59
N ILE A 102 18.20 -4.41 -3.03
CA ILE A 102 19.08 -4.55 -4.19
C ILE A 102 20.52 -4.66 -3.67
N LYS A 103 21.11 -5.85 -3.84
CA LYS A 103 22.51 -6.14 -3.45
C LYS A 103 23.48 -5.60 -4.52
N TYR A 104 24.74 -5.40 -4.16
CA TYR A 104 25.79 -5.31 -5.18
C TYR A 104 25.82 -6.63 -5.97
N GLY A 105 25.92 -6.55 -7.31
CA GLY A 105 25.91 -7.73 -8.15
C GLY A 105 27.02 -8.70 -7.73
N HIS A 106 26.65 -9.90 -7.30
CA HIS A 106 27.59 -11.00 -7.12
C HIS A 106 27.90 -11.51 -8.53
N ASN A 107 28.89 -10.91 -9.19
CA ASN A 107 29.38 -11.36 -10.48
C ASN A 107 30.15 -12.67 -10.23
N ASN A 108 29.46 -13.80 -10.39
CA ASN A 108 30.05 -15.14 -10.35
C ASN A 108 30.44 -15.56 -11.76
#